data_AF-A0A916Q147-F1
#
_entry.id   AF-A0A916Q147-F1
#
_cell.length_a   1.000
_cell.length_b   1.000
_cell.length_c   1.000
_cell.angle_alpha   90.00
_cell.angle_beta   90.00
_cell.angle_gamma   90.00
#
_symmetry.space_group_name_H-M   'P 1'
#
loop_
_entity.id
_entity.type
_entity.pdbx_description
1 polymer ?
#
loop_
_entity_poly.entity_id
_entity_poly.type
_entity_poly.pdbx_seq_one_letter_code
_entity_poly.pdbx_strand_id
1 'polypeptide(L)'
;MSSINSTGFGGENSYIGRPQPKVTFDLLKPLRQKIDSFEIQKSQTAHRIAKLIPAQCPFERTIKILGHVIINIPPLCKLNPLYDEFVFLRFRALCFLVDQCGEDISSYC
;
A
#
# COMPACT_ATOMS: atom_id res chain seq x y z
N MET A 1 -43.64 57.25 -6.90
CA MET A 1 -43.40 57.49 -5.46
C MET A 1 -43.12 56.15 -4.84
N SER A 2 -41.83 55.85 -4.68
CA SER A 2 -41.18 55.78 -3.37
C SER A 2 -41.25 54.33 -2.90
N SER A 3 -40.23 53.64 -2.42
CA SER A 3 -38.86 53.94 -2.07
C SER A 3 -38.41 52.69 -1.31
N ILE A 4 -37.19 52.18 -1.55
CA ILE A 4 -36.19 51.66 -0.59
C ILE A 4 -36.70 50.90 0.68
N ASN A 5 -36.12 49.80 1.16
CA ASN A 5 -34.82 49.18 0.97
C ASN A 5 -34.71 47.98 1.95
N SER A 6 -33.59 47.25 1.80
CA SER A 6 -32.78 46.71 2.90
C SER A 6 -33.00 45.28 3.41
N THR A 7 -31.98 44.47 3.04
CA THR A 7 -31.09 43.69 3.92
C THR A 7 -31.58 42.40 4.56
N GLY A 8 -30.85 41.31 4.24
CA GLY A 8 -30.49 40.33 5.26
C GLY A 8 -30.15 38.93 4.76
N PHE A 9 -28.85 38.68 4.57
CA PHE A 9 -28.14 37.43 4.86
C PHE A 9 -28.68 36.09 4.32
N GLY A 10 -27.99 35.56 3.31
CA GLY A 10 -27.96 34.13 2.98
C GLY A 10 -26.67 33.84 2.23
N GLY A 11 -25.68 33.27 2.94
CA GLY A 11 -24.28 33.20 2.50
C GLY A 11 -24.06 32.56 1.14
N GLU A 12 -23.30 33.25 0.29
CA GLU A 12 -22.67 32.69 -0.89
C GLU A 12 -21.53 31.76 -0.45
N ASN A 13 -21.87 30.52 -0.10
CA ASN A 13 -20.89 29.44 -0.03
C ASN A 13 -20.52 29.08 -1.47
N SER A 14 -19.35 29.55 -1.88
CA SER A 14 -18.67 29.19 -3.12
C SER A 14 -18.49 27.67 -3.21
N TYR A 15 -19.45 27.03 -3.86
CA TYR A 15 -19.32 25.87 -4.74
C TYR A 15 -17.90 25.26 -4.77
N ILE A 16 -17.70 24.30 -3.88
CA ILE A 16 -17.06 22.99 -4.12
C ILE A 16 -16.05 23.01 -5.27
N GLY A 17 -14.79 23.29 -4.93
CA GLY A 17 -13.66 22.90 -5.76
C GLY A 17 -13.69 21.39 -5.97
N ARG A 18 -14.16 20.94 -7.14
CA ARG A 18 -14.05 19.56 -7.59
C ARG A 18 -12.58 19.14 -7.44
N PRO A 19 -12.24 18.11 -6.65
CA PRO A 19 -10.89 17.57 -6.69
C PRO A 19 -10.69 17.07 -8.12
N GLN A 20 -9.89 17.81 -8.89
CA GLN A 20 -9.50 17.41 -10.23
C GLN A 20 -8.87 16.03 -10.08
N PRO A 21 -9.36 14.99 -10.79
CA PRO A 21 -8.67 13.73 -10.81
C PRO A 21 -7.29 14.02 -11.41
N LYS A 22 -6.26 14.06 -10.56
CA LYS A 22 -4.88 14.09 -11.02
C LYS A 22 -4.70 12.78 -11.78
N VAL A 23 -4.81 12.83 -13.09
CA VAL A 23 -4.47 11.73 -13.98
C VAL A 23 -2.96 11.59 -13.89
N THR A 24 -2.52 10.92 -12.82
CA THR A 24 -1.16 10.47 -12.68
C THR A 24 -1.02 9.35 -13.71
N PHE A 25 -0.17 9.59 -14.72
CA PHE A 25 0.29 8.50 -15.57
C PHE A 25 1.12 7.56 -14.68
N ASP A 26 0.44 6.59 -14.09
CA ASP A 26 1.08 5.57 -13.27
C ASP A 26 1.73 4.57 -14.23
N LEU A 27 2.98 4.84 -14.62
CA LEU A 27 3.80 3.99 -15.49
C LEU A 27 3.89 2.55 -14.95
N LEU A 28 3.66 2.37 -13.64
CA LEU A 28 3.73 1.09 -12.96
C LEU A 28 2.37 0.36 -12.94
N LYS A 29 1.27 1.00 -13.36
CA LYS A 29 -0.06 0.39 -13.44
C LYS A 29 -0.10 -0.96 -14.18
N PRO A 30 0.52 -1.14 -15.37
CA PRO A 30 0.52 -2.45 -16.03
C PRO A 30 1.32 -3.49 -15.23
N LEU A 31 2.33 -3.07 -14.47
CA LEU A 31 3.12 -3.95 -13.64
C LEU A 31 2.35 -4.37 -12.38
N ARG A 32 1.64 -3.44 -11.72
CA ARG A 32 0.71 -3.74 -10.62
C ARG A 32 -0.30 -4.80 -11.04
N GLN A 33 -0.97 -4.58 -12.18
CA GLN A 33 -1.96 -5.52 -12.70
C GLN A 33 -1.36 -6.90 -13.00
N LYS A 34 -0.09 -6.97 -13.45
CA LYS A 34 0.61 -8.24 -13.64
C LYS A 34 0.91 -8.95 -12.33
N ILE A 35 1.29 -8.23 -11.29
CA ILE A 35 1.55 -8.80 -9.96
C ILE A 35 0.23 -9.28 -9.33
N ASP A 36 -0.83 -8.49 -9.42
CA ASP A 36 -2.15 -8.84 -8.89
C ASP A 36 -2.77 -10.04 -9.62
N SER A 37 -2.65 -10.09 -10.95
CA SER A 37 -3.14 -11.21 -11.75
C SER A 37 -2.23 -12.45 -11.68
N PHE A 38 -1.06 -12.35 -11.08
CA PHE A 38 -0.16 -13.50 -10.93
C PHE A 38 -0.81 -14.54 -10.00
N GLU A 39 -1.08 -15.72 -10.56
CA GLU A 39 -1.62 -16.85 -9.81
C GLU A 39 -0.52 -17.84 -9.46
N ILE A 40 -0.53 -18.28 -8.20
CA ILE A 40 0.48 -19.19 -7.66
C ILE A 40 -0.03 -20.62 -7.91
N GLN A 41 0.62 -21.33 -8.81
CA GLN A 41 0.23 -22.70 -9.20
C GLN A 41 1.21 -23.78 -8.70
N LYS A 42 2.35 -23.37 -8.14
CA LYS A 42 3.43 -24.29 -7.72
C LYS A 42 3.89 -23.95 -6.30
N SER A 43 3.95 -24.96 -5.42
CA SER A 43 4.45 -24.82 -4.05
C SER A 43 5.85 -24.20 -4.00
N GLN A 44 6.77 -24.63 -4.87
CA GLN A 44 8.12 -24.04 -4.95
C GLN A 44 8.11 -22.53 -5.20
N THR A 45 7.21 -22.04 -6.03
CA THR A 45 7.06 -20.60 -6.29
C THR A 45 6.51 -19.89 -5.06
N ALA A 46 5.52 -20.48 -4.39
CA ALA A 46 4.95 -19.96 -3.16
C ALA A 46 6.01 -19.81 -2.05
N HIS A 47 6.84 -20.83 -1.84
CA HIS A 47 7.97 -20.74 -0.90
C HIS A 47 8.97 -19.66 -1.26
N ARG A 48 9.33 -19.53 -2.55
CA ARG A 48 10.25 -18.49 -3.00
C ARG A 48 9.68 -17.10 -2.71
N ILE A 49 8.40 -16.88 -2.98
CA ILE A 49 7.73 -15.62 -2.69
C ILE A 49 7.71 -15.35 -1.18
N ALA A 50 7.30 -16.33 -0.37
CA ALA A 50 7.24 -16.22 1.08
C ALA A 50 8.61 -15.94 1.72
N LYS A 51 9.70 -16.47 1.15
CA LYS A 51 11.08 -16.19 1.58
C LYS A 51 11.60 -14.85 1.08
N LEU A 52 11.25 -14.48 -0.15
CA LEU A 52 11.81 -13.29 -0.82
C LEU A 52 11.19 -11.99 -0.29
N ILE A 53 9.88 -11.99 -0.03
CA ILE A 53 9.16 -10.81 0.46
C ILE A 53 9.05 -10.96 1.98
N PRO A 54 9.76 -10.19 2.80
CA PRO A 54 9.68 -10.33 4.27
C PRO A 54 8.34 -9.82 4.83
N ALA A 55 7.91 -10.36 5.99
CA ALA A 55 6.73 -9.88 6.70
C ALA A 55 6.93 -8.47 7.29
N GLN A 56 8.16 -8.14 7.64
CA GLN A 56 8.55 -6.85 8.19
C GLN A 56 8.92 -5.90 7.06
N CYS A 57 8.51 -4.63 7.15
CA CYS A 57 8.82 -3.65 6.12
C CYS A 57 10.36 -3.49 6.06
N PRO A 58 11.03 -3.86 4.95
CA PRO A 58 12.49 -3.98 4.91
C PRO A 58 13.20 -2.63 5.02
N PHE A 59 12.47 -1.52 5.04
CA PHE A 59 12.99 -0.18 5.18
C PHE A 59 12.83 0.37 6.59
N GLU A 60 11.93 -0.19 7.40
CA GLU A 60 11.83 0.21 8.81
C GLU A 60 12.95 -0.48 9.59
N ARG A 61 14.02 0.26 9.88
CA ARG A 61 15.17 -0.27 10.60
C ARG A 61 15.71 0.78 11.55
N THR A 62 15.99 0.36 12.77
CA THR A 62 16.70 1.17 13.75
C THR A 62 18.17 0.76 13.78
N ILE A 63 19.07 1.68 13.43
CA ILE A 63 20.52 1.47 13.53
C ILE A 63 20.96 1.88 14.93
N LYS A 64 21.37 0.90 15.73
CA LYS A 64 21.90 1.09 17.09
C LYS A 64 23.40 0.81 17.11
N ILE A 65 24.18 1.70 17.70
CA ILE A 65 25.60 1.46 18.01
C ILE A 65 25.78 1.69 19.50
N LEU A 66 26.45 0.76 20.20
CA LEU A 66 26.69 0.83 21.65
C LEU A 66 25.42 1.05 22.48
N GLY A 67 24.30 0.42 22.08
CA GLY A 67 23.01 0.53 22.76
C GLY A 67 22.23 1.83 22.49
N HIS A 68 22.81 2.78 21.76
CA HIS A 68 22.18 4.07 21.45
C HIS A 68 21.64 4.07 20.01
N VAL A 69 20.39 4.53 19.85
CA VAL A 69 19.76 4.70 18.53
C VAL A 69 20.38 5.90 17.83
N ILE A 70 21.02 5.68 16.67
CA ILE A 70 21.62 6.77 15.89
C ILE A 70 20.64 7.24 14.81
N ILE A 71 20.08 6.30 14.05
CA ILE A 71 19.15 6.58 12.95
C ILE A 71 17.99 5.60 13.04
N ASN A 72 16.78 6.13 13.02
CA ASN A 72 15.58 5.34 12.81
C ASN A 72 15.08 5.60 11.39
N ILE A 73 15.15 4.59 10.52
CA ILE A 73 14.59 4.68 9.17
C ILE A 73 13.10 4.40 9.31
N PRO A 74 12.21 5.35 9.01
CA PRO A 74 10.77 5.15 9.14
C PRO A 74 10.26 4.15 8.11
N PRO A 75 9.06 3.59 8.30
CA PRO A 75 8.42 2.75 7.30
C PRO A 75 8.22 3.51 5.98
N LEU A 76 9.11 3.25 5.01
CA LEU A 76 9.03 3.79 3.64
C LEU A 76 8.02 3.04 2.78
N CYS A 77 7.11 2.28 3.39
CA CYS A 77 6.17 1.39 2.72
C CYS A 77 5.20 2.17 1.78
N LYS A 78 5.16 3.51 1.89
CA LYS A 78 4.42 4.43 1.00
C LYS A 78 5.24 4.99 -0.20
N LEU A 79 6.57 4.88 -0.16
CA LEU A 79 7.46 5.36 -1.22
C LEU A 79 7.58 4.37 -2.37
N ASN A 80 7.49 3.06 -2.08
CA ASN A 80 7.43 2.05 -3.13
C ASN A 80 5.95 1.90 -3.57
N PRO A 81 5.57 2.42 -4.75
CA PRO A 81 4.21 2.30 -5.25
C PRO A 81 3.72 0.85 -5.32
N LEU A 82 4.60 -0.15 -5.45
CA LEU A 82 4.23 -1.57 -5.60
C LEU A 82 4.19 -2.36 -4.28
N TYR A 83 4.36 -1.70 -3.12
CA TYR A 83 4.51 -2.39 -1.85
C TYR A 83 3.27 -3.22 -1.48
N ASP A 84 2.08 -2.65 -1.64
CA ASP A 84 0.82 -3.30 -1.27
C ASP A 84 0.59 -4.56 -2.11
N GLU A 85 0.91 -4.52 -3.40
CA GLU A 85 0.81 -5.67 -4.31
C GLU A 85 1.77 -6.80 -3.90
N PHE A 86 2.98 -6.48 -3.43
CA PHE A 86 3.92 -7.49 -2.94
C PHE A 86 3.48 -8.11 -1.61
N VAL A 87 2.94 -7.32 -0.69
CA VAL A 87 2.39 -7.82 0.57
C VAL A 87 1.21 -8.76 0.28
N PHE A 88 0.34 -8.37 -0.64
CA PHE A 88 -0.78 -9.20 -1.06
C PHE A 88 -0.33 -10.48 -1.76
N LEU A 89 0.70 -10.41 -2.62
CA LEU A 89 1.29 -11.58 -3.25
C LEU A 89 1.87 -12.57 -2.22
N ARG A 90 2.57 -12.05 -1.19
CA ARG A 90 3.07 -12.88 -0.07
C ARG A 90 1.91 -13.55 0.67
N PHE A 91 0.86 -12.80 0.99
CA PHE A 91 -0.31 -13.36 1.66
C PHE A 91 -0.91 -14.51 0.85
N ARG A 92 -1.13 -14.31 -0.45
CA ARG A 92 -1.63 -15.36 -1.37
C ARG A 92 -0.70 -16.57 -1.44
N ALA A 93 0.62 -16.36 -1.40
CA ALA A 93 1.59 -17.44 -1.37
C ALA A 93 1.48 -18.30 -0.11
N LEU A 94 1.32 -17.65 1.05
CA LEU A 94 1.15 -18.35 2.32
C LEU A 94 -0.19 -19.10 2.35
N CYS A 95 -1.29 -18.48 1.92
CA CYS A 95 -2.58 -19.17 1.81
C CYS A 95 -2.51 -20.36 0.87
N PHE A 96 -1.83 -20.24 -0.28
CA PHE A 96 -1.64 -21.38 -1.19
C PHE A 96 -0.90 -22.55 -0.52
N LEU A 97 0.16 -22.27 0.24
CA LEU A 97 0.91 -23.32 0.96
C LEU A 97 0.06 -24.01 2.03
N VAL A 98 -0.76 -23.25 2.77
CA VAL A 98 -1.63 -23.80 3.81
C VAL A 98 -2.84 -24.54 3.21
N ASP A 99 -3.60 -23.88 2.34
CA ASP A 99 -4.91 -24.35 1.88
C ASP A 99 -4.80 -25.42 0.79
N GLN A 100 -3.83 -25.28 -0.14
CA GLN A 100 -3.69 -26.19 -1.29
C GLN A 100 -2.65 -27.29 -1.04
N CYS A 101 -1.56 -26.97 -0.34
CA CYS A 101 -0.48 -27.92 -0.10
C CYS A 101 -0.51 -28.54 1.31
N GLY A 102 -1.23 -27.95 2.27
CA GLY A 102 -1.31 -28.44 3.64
C GLY A 102 0.01 -28.32 4.42
N GLU A 103 0.89 -27.40 4.03
CA GLU A 103 2.21 -27.24 4.61
C GLU A 103 2.20 -26.29 5.82
N ASP A 104 3.07 -26.55 6.80
CA ASP A 104 3.25 -25.64 7.94
C ASP A 104 4.06 -24.40 7.53
N ILE A 105 3.45 -23.23 7.69
CA ILE A 105 4.04 -21.92 7.37
C ILE A 105 4.69 -21.24 8.57
N SER A 106 4.78 -21.89 9.74
CA SER A 106 5.41 -21.33 10.95
C SER A 106 6.81 -20.76 10.71
N SER A 107 7.57 -21.36 9.79
CA SER A 107 8.92 -20.90 9.38
C SER A 107 8.95 -19.56 8.65
N TYR A 108 7.80 -19.03 8.23
CA TYR A 108 7.68 -17.76 7.51
C TYR A 108 7.14 -16.61 8.37
N CYS A 109 6.66 -16.88 9.59
CA CYS A 109 6.06 -15.89 10.49
C CYS A 109 7.09 -15.10 11.31
#